data_AF-E3ZSZ3-F1
#
_entry.id   AF-E3ZSZ3-F1
#
_cell.length_a   1.000
_cell.length_b   1.000
_cell.length_c   1.000
_cell.angle_alpha   90.00
_cell.angle_beta   90.00
_cell.angle_gamma   90.00
#
_symmetry.space_group_name_H-M   'P 1'
#
loop_
_entity.id
_entity.type
_entity.pdbx_description
1 polymer ?
#
loop_
_entity_poly.entity_id
_entity_poly.type
_entity_poly.pdbx_seq_one_letter_code
_entity_poly.pdbx_strand_id
1 'polypeptide(L)'
;VFKNKFTPQERDAGLTNSILGASFITEGAIPFAAADPLRMIPSFIAGSAITGAIVMFLNIKVLAPHGGVFVIFLVSQPWFYIIAIVIGTLISAALIGFLRKKPTV
;
A
#
# COMPACT_ATOMS: atom_id res chain seq x y z
N VAL A 1 -9.24 6.10 7.16
CA VAL A 1 -8.57 6.81 8.29
C VAL A 1 -7.97 8.11 7.73
N PHE A 2 -7.88 9.22 8.48
CA PHE A 2 -7.30 10.51 8.02
C PHE A 2 -7.97 11.22 6.82
N LYS A 3 -9.31 11.17 6.69
CA LYS A 3 -10.04 11.80 5.56
C LYS A 3 -9.60 13.25 5.32
N ASN A 4 -9.44 14.04 6.38
CA ASN A 4 -9.08 15.47 6.34
C ASN A 4 -7.68 15.79 5.78
N LYS A 5 -6.87 14.77 5.45
CA LYS A 5 -5.55 14.93 4.84
C LYS A 5 -5.56 14.78 3.31
N PHE A 6 -6.72 14.44 2.74
CA PHE A 6 -6.91 14.20 1.32
C PHE A 6 -7.98 15.13 0.76
N THR A 7 -7.80 15.57 -0.48
CA THR A 7 -8.79 16.35 -1.24
C THR A 7 -10.01 15.48 -1.59
N PRO A 8 -11.16 16.07 -1.95
CA PRO A 8 -12.31 15.30 -2.44
C PRO A 8 -11.94 14.35 -3.59
N GLN A 9 -11.17 14.84 -4.56
CA GLN A 9 -10.74 14.07 -5.73
C GLN A 9 -9.85 12.88 -5.34
N GLU A 10 -8.94 13.06 -4.39
CA GLU A 10 -8.10 11.98 -3.87
C GLU A 10 -8.90 10.92 -3.10
N ARG A 11 -9.96 11.32 -2.40
CA ARG A 11 -10.85 10.40 -1.69
C ARG A 11 -11.66 9.56 -2.68
N ASP A 12 -12.17 10.19 -3.73
CA ASP A 12 -12.93 9.51 -4.78
C ASP A 12 -12.05 8.51 -5.54
N ALA A 13 -10.81 8.90 -5.86
CA ALA A 13 -9.82 8.01 -6.47
C ALA A 13 -9.37 6.86 -5.54
N GLY A 14 -9.52 7.01 -4.22
CA GLY A 14 -9.02 6.05 -3.24
C GLY A 14 -9.62 4.65 -3.37
N LEU A 15 -10.92 4.53 -3.68
CA LEU A 15 -11.58 3.24 -3.84
C LEU A 15 -11.09 2.54 -5.12
N THR A 16 -11.06 3.27 -6.24
CA THR A 16 -10.53 2.78 -7.52
C THR A 16 -9.09 2.32 -7.37
N ASN A 17 -8.24 3.13 -6.75
CA ASN A 17 -6.83 2.82 -6.53
C ASN A 17 -6.62 1.62 -5.59
N SER A 18 -7.51 1.39 -4.64
CA SER A 18 -7.45 0.20 -3.78
C SER A 18 -7.71 -1.08 -4.56
N ILE A 19 -8.68 -1.06 -5.49
CA ILE A 19 -9.00 -2.19 -6.37
C ILE A 19 -7.86 -2.42 -7.38
N LEU A 20 -7.34 -1.36 -7.99
CA LEU A 20 -6.19 -1.42 -8.88
C LEU A 20 -4.96 -2.01 -8.17
N GLY A 21 -4.62 -1.49 -6.98
CA GLY A 21 -3.50 -1.99 -6.18
C GLY A 21 -3.65 -3.46 -5.80
N ALA A 22 -4.86 -3.87 -5.40
CA ALA A 22 -5.17 -5.28 -5.18
C ALA A 22 -5.02 -6.13 -6.45
N SER A 23 -5.17 -5.54 -7.63
CA SER A 23 -5.00 -6.22 -8.92
C SER A 23 -3.57 -6.14 -9.47
N PHE A 24 -2.59 -5.74 -8.63
CA PHE A 24 -1.18 -5.54 -9.00
C PHE A 24 -0.93 -4.35 -9.95
N ILE A 25 -1.86 -3.39 -9.98
CA ILE A 25 -1.77 -2.14 -10.74
C ILE A 25 -1.43 -1.02 -9.76
N THR A 26 -0.25 -0.41 -9.89
CA THR A 26 0.31 0.54 -8.90
C THR A 26 0.35 1.98 -9.40
N GLU A 27 -0.05 2.21 -10.64
CA GLU A 27 -0.08 3.49 -11.35
C GLU A 27 -0.98 4.51 -10.63
N GLY A 28 -2.02 4.04 -9.94
CA GLY A 28 -2.89 4.87 -9.10
C GLY A 28 -2.14 5.60 -7.98
N ALA A 29 -0.96 5.14 -7.57
CA ALA A 29 -0.14 5.82 -6.56
C ALA A 29 0.69 6.99 -7.12
N ILE A 30 0.93 7.05 -8.43
CA ILE A 30 1.73 8.11 -9.08
C ILE A 30 1.16 9.51 -8.82
N PRO A 31 -0.14 9.81 -9.05
CA PRO A 31 -0.68 11.15 -8.79
C PRO A 31 -0.59 11.54 -7.32
N PHE A 32 -0.68 10.58 -6.40
CA PHE A 32 -0.52 10.81 -4.96
C PHE A 32 0.94 11.14 -4.62
N ALA A 33 1.89 10.37 -5.17
CA ALA A 33 3.31 10.64 -5.04
C ALA A 33 3.70 12.00 -5.63
N ALA A 34 3.14 12.38 -6.78
CA ALA A 34 3.42 13.67 -7.42
C ALA A 34 2.89 14.86 -6.60
N ALA A 35 1.77 14.68 -5.90
CA ALA A 35 1.17 15.74 -5.08
C ALA A 35 1.96 16.05 -3.79
N ASP A 36 2.54 15.03 -3.13
CA ASP A 36 3.40 15.22 -1.94
C ASP A 36 4.58 14.22 -1.91
N PRO A 37 5.59 14.39 -2.79
CA PRO A 37 6.66 13.39 -3.00
C PRO A 37 7.45 13.10 -1.74
N LEU A 38 7.77 14.14 -0.97
CA LEU A 38 8.59 14.08 0.24
C LEU A 38 7.97 13.21 1.34
N ARG A 39 6.64 13.04 1.35
CA ARG A 39 5.95 12.30 2.41
C ARG A 39 5.33 11.02 1.90
N MET A 40 4.83 11.00 0.67
CA MET A 40 4.20 9.83 0.08
C MET A 40 5.23 8.75 -0.25
N ILE A 41 6.33 9.10 -0.94
CA ILE A 41 7.33 8.12 -1.39
C ILE A 41 7.98 7.40 -0.20
N PRO A 42 8.49 8.08 0.85
CA PRO A 42 9.06 7.39 1.99
C PRO A 42 8.04 6.51 2.74
N SER A 43 6.77 6.94 2.79
CA SER A 43 5.71 6.13 3.40
C SER A 43 5.46 4.84 2.63
N PHE A 44 5.41 4.91 1.29
CA PHE A 44 5.24 3.74 0.43
C PHE A 44 6.42 2.77 0.55
N ILE A 45 7.65 3.29 0.58
CA ILE A 45 8.87 2.50 0.75
C ILE A 45 8.86 1.81 2.12
N ALA A 46 8.52 2.52 3.19
CA ALA A 46 8.51 1.94 4.52
C ALA A 46 7.51 0.78 4.64
N GLY A 47 6.29 0.95 4.12
CA GLY A 47 5.30 -0.14 4.14
C GLY A 47 5.71 -1.34 3.29
N SER A 48 6.24 -1.11 2.07
CA SER A 48 6.66 -2.20 1.19
C SER A 48 7.88 -2.95 1.73
N ALA A 49 8.85 -2.23 2.30
CA ALA A 49 10.02 -2.81 2.95
C ALA A 49 9.62 -3.71 4.13
N ILE A 50 8.66 -3.28 4.95
CA ILE A 50 8.23 -4.07 6.11
C ILE A 50 7.43 -5.30 5.68
N THR A 51 6.54 -5.17 4.69
CA THR A 51 5.87 -6.35 4.10
C THR A 51 6.89 -7.34 3.57
N GLY A 52 7.88 -6.86 2.80
CA GLY A 52 8.96 -7.69 2.26
C GLY A 52 9.77 -8.38 3.36
N ALA A 53 10.14 -7.65 4.42
CA ALA A 53 10.87 -8.20 5.56
C ALA A 53 10.09 -9.30 6.27
N ILE A 54 8.78 -9.11 6.51
CA ILE A 54 7.92 -10.13 7.14
C ILE A 54 7.82 -11.37 6.25
N VAL A 55 7.60 -11.18 4.94
CA VAL A 55 7.50 -12.27 3.96
C VAL A 55 8.79 -13.08 3.90
N MET A 56 9.95 -12.42 3.88
CA MET A 56 11.26 -13.07 3.88
C MET A 56 11.54 -13.79 5.20
N PHE A 57 11.23 -13.15 6.33
CA PHE A 57 11.42 -13.71 7.67
C PHE A 57 10.62 -15.00 7.89
N LEU A 58 9.37 -15.03 7.41
CA LEU A 58 8.49 -16.19 7.49
C LEU A 58 8.73 -17.22 6.36
N ASN A 59 9.71 -16.99 5.49
CA ASN A 59 10.02 -17.83 4.32
C ASN A 59 8.82 -18.08 3.40
N ILE A 60 7.95 -17.08 3.23
CA ILE A 60 6.75 -17.21 2.41
C ILE A 60 7.13 -17.23 0.94
N LYS A 61 6.79 -18.33 0.26
CA LYS A 61 7.03 -18.54 -1.18
C LYS A 61 5.77 -18.23 -1.99
N VAL A 62 5.95 -17.51 -3.08
CA VAL A 62 4.94 -17.24 -4.13
C VAL A 62 5.35 -18.05 -5.36
N LEU A 63 4.46 -18.91 -5.85
CA LEU A 63 4.75 -19.79 -7.00
C LEU A 63 4.42 -19.15 -8.36
N ALA A 64 3.76 -17.98 -8.35
CA ALA A 64 3.34 -17.26 -9.54
C ALA A 64 4.30 -16.09 -9.88
N PRO A 65 4.57 -15.83 -11.17
CA PRO A 65 5.39 -14.70 -11.61
C PRO A 65 4.60 -13.37 -11.71
N HIS A 66 3.51 -13.22 -10.95
CA HIS A 66 2.71 -12.00 -10.86
C HIS A 66 2.44 -11.66 -9.39
N GLY A 67 1.69 -10.59 -9.10
CA GLY A 67 1.28 -10.23 -7.74
C GLY A 67 -0.23 -10.02 -7.62
N GLY A 68 -0.64 -9.28 -6.58
CA GLY A 68 -2.04 -8.93 -6.31
C GLY A 68 -2.80 -9.96 -5.47
N VAL A 69 -4.09 -9.71 -5.24
CA VAL A 69 -5.00 -10.56 -4.47
C VAL A 69 -5.09 -11.97 -5.06
N PHE A 70 -4.85 -12.11 -6.36
CA PHE A 70 -4.89 -13.38 -7.08
C PHE A 70 -3.76 -14.34 -6.68
N VAL A 71 -2.60 -13.85 -6.21
CA VAL A 71 -1.51 -14.74 -5.78
C VAL A 71 -1.73 -15.38 -4.42
N ILE A 72 -2.71 -14.91 -3.64
CA ILE A 72 -2.98 -15.44 -2.30
C ILE A 72 -3.23 -16.95 -2.36
N PHE A 73 -3.90 -17.45 -3.40
CA PHE A 73 -4.16 -18.88 -3.58
C PHE A 73 -2.94 -19.70 -4.02
N LEU A 74 -1.87 -19.04 -4.46
CA LEU A 74 -0.63 -19.63 -4.99
C LEU A 74 0.57 -19.37 -4.07
N VAL A 75 0.29 -18.97 -2.83
CA VAL A 75 1.27 -18.72 -1.77
C VAL A 75 1.29 -19.88 -0.78
N SER A 76 2.50 -20.27 -0.36
CA SER A 76 2.73 -21.32 0.65
C SER A 76 2.02 -21.10 1.98
N GLN A 77 1.88 -19.84 2.42
CA GLN A 77 1.25 -19.45 3.70
C GLN A 77 0.31 -18.25 3.51
N PRO A 78 -0.91 -18.47 2.99
CA PRO A 78 -1.80 -17.38 2.55
C PRO A 78 -2.22 -16.45 3.69
N TRP A 79 -2.49 -16.99 4.87
CA TRP A 79 -2.92 -16.20 6.04
C TRP A 79 -1.83 -15.24 6.50
N PHE A 80 -0.59 -15.72 6.65
CA PHE A 80 0.55 -14.87 7.03
C PHE A 80 0.89 -13.83 5.97
N TYR A 81 0.71 -14.18 4.69
CA TYR A 81 0.90 -13.25 3.58
C TYR A 81 -0.11 -12.08 3.61
N ILE A 82 -1.39 -12.37 3.86
CA ILE A 82 -2.42 -11.33 4.04
C ILE A 82 -2.08 -10.44 5.23
N ILE A 83 -1.69 -11.04 6.36
CA ILE A 83 -1.29 -10.29 7.56
C ILE A 83 -0.09 -9.38 7.25
N ALA A 84 0.92 -9.87 6.54
CA ALA A 84 2.08 -9.07 6.15
C ALA A 84 1.68 -7.84 5.31
N ILE A 85 0.81 -8.03 4.30
CA ILE A 85 0.28 -6.95 3.47
C ILE A 85 -0.49 -5.94 4.31
N VAL A 86 -1.37 -6.41 5.21
CA VAL A 86 -2.16 -5.55 6.09
C VAL A 86 -1.24 -4.73 7.00
N ILE A 87 -0.21 -5.34 7.59
CA ILE A 87 0.77 -4.64 8.43
C ILE A 87 1.47 -3.54 7.64
N GLY A 88 2.03 -3.84 6.47
CA GLY A 88 2.70 -2.82 5.65
C GLY A 88 1.74 -1.71 5.19
N THR A 89 0.50 -2.06 4.88
CA THR A 89 -0.55 -1.09 4.51
C THR A 89 -0.87 -0.15 5.67
N LEU A 90 -1.00 -0.68 6.89
CA LEU A 90 -1.25 0.10 8.10
C LEU A 90 -0.08 1.03 8.41
N ILE A 91 1.16 0.59 8.19
CA ILE A 91 2.35 1.42 8.42
C ILE A 91 2.43 2.55 7.40
N SER A 92 2.23 2.27 6.11
CA SER A 92 2.10 3.31 5.09
C SER A 92 0.98 4.30 5.42
N ALA A 93 -0.20 3.80 5.81
CA ALA A 93 -1.34 4.64 6.15
C ALA A 93 -1.09 5.51 7.39
N ALA A 94 -0.42 4.98 8.40
CA ALA A 94 -0.02 5.71 9.59
C ALA A 94 1.00 6.81 9.24
N LEU A 95 2.07 6.48 8.50
CA LEU A 95 3.08 7.45 8.08
C LEU A 95 2.47 8.57 7.24
N ILE A 96 1.62 8.24 6.26
CA ILE A 96 0.89 9.24 5.48
C ILE A 96 0.00 10.08 6.39
N GLY A 97 -0.77 9.46 7.29
CA GLY A 97 -1.67 10.16 8.20
C GLY A 97 -1.00 11.17 9.12
N PHE A 98 0.17 10.80 9.66
CA PHE A 98 0.94 11.63 10.59
C PHE A 98 1.81 12.67 9.88
N LEU A 99 2.47 12.30 8.78
CA LEU A 99 3.41 13.19 8.08
C LEU A 99 2.66 14.19 7.19
N ARG A 100 1.61 13.74 6.49
CA ARG A 100 0.94 14.56 5.48
C ARG A 100 0.24 15.75 6.14
N LYS A 101 0.45 16.95 5.60
CA LYS A 101 -0.25 18.17 6.06
C LYS A 101 -1.64 18.23 5.43
N LYS A 102 -2.56 19.01 6.03
CA LYS A 102 -3.86 19.25 5.41
C LYS A 102 -3.62 19.91 4.04
N PRO A 103 -4.29 19.47 2.96
CA PRO A 103 -4.24 20.17 1.68
C PRO A 103 -4.68 21.62 1.89
N THR A 104 -3.91 22.57 1.39
CA THR A 104 -4.20 24.01 1.53
C THR A 104 -5.15 24.56 0.45
N VAL A 105 -5.66 23.70 -0.44
CA VAL A 105 -6.73 23.98 -1.41
C VAL A 105 -7.40 22.67 -1.79
#